data_AF-A0AB37ZXF1-F1
#
_entry.id   AF-A0AB37ZXF1-F1
#
_cell.length_a   1.000
_cell.length_b   1.000
_cell.length_c   1.000
_cell.angle_alpha   90.00
_cell.angle_beta   90.00
_cell.angle_gamma   90.00
#
_symmetry.space_group_name_H-M   'P 1'
#
loop_
_entity.id
_entity.type
_entity.pdbx_description
1 polymer ?
#
loop_
_entity_poly.entity_id
_entity_poly.type
_entity_poly.pdbx_seq_one_letter_code
_entity_poly.pdbx_strand_id
1 'polypeptide(L)'
;MNETKEQRLETVNKLITKISSVGRRFFFNEKDGFIAHFELKNNRTYFVDDYTKEYIYAYGPRYFDRGFSHGGTMQSLILEFSEFIRTGRCVNGKNGYGGLYCPYWGYLQSEMVEIRSFAADIGYLKAGS
;
A
#
# COMPACT_ATOMS: atom_id res chain seq x y z
N MET A 1 3.18 7.56 -22.76
CA MET A 1 2.90 8.70 -21.84
C MET A 1 3.19 8.18 -20.44
N ASN A 2 4.13 8.77 -19.70
CA ASN A 2 4.39 8.33 -18.32
C ASN A 2 3.16 8.65 -17.48
N GLU A 3 2.67 7.70 -16.67
CA GLU A 3 1.55 7.95 -15.76
C GLU A 3 1.83 9.19 -14.88
N THR A 4 0.78 9.91 -14.52
CA THR A 4 0.84 11.03 -13.57
C THR A 4 0.96 10.51 -12.14
N LYS A 5 1.28 11.39 -11.20
CA LYS A 5 1.37 11.02 -9.79
C LYS A 5 -0.01 10.68 -9.22
N GLU A 6 -1.03 11.36 -9.71
CA GLU A 6 -2.44 11.21 -9.37
C GLU A 6 -2.98 9.85 -9.86
N GLN A 7 -2.63 9.45 -11.08
CA GLN A 7 -2.97 8.11 -11.59
C GLN A 7 -2.35 7.00 -10.75
N ARG A 8 -1.06 7.15 -10.38
CA ARG A 8 -0.40 6.16 -9.50
C ARG A 8 -0.97 6.14 -8.08
N LEU A 9 -1.40 7.30 -7.56
CA LEU A 9 -2.12 7.39 -6.30
C LEU A 9 -3.42 6.57 -6.36
N GLU A 10 -4.19 6.75 -7.43
CA GLU A 10 -5.43 6.00 -7.65
C GLU A 10 -5.17 4.48 -7.73
N THR A 11 -4.15 4.07 -8.49
CA THR A 11 -3.72 2.66 -8.57
C THR A 11 -3.41 2.08 -7.19
N VAL A 12 -2.62 2.79 -6.37
CA VAL A 12 -2.30 2.34 -5.02
C VAL A 12 -3.55 2.27 -4.13
N ASN A 13 -4.44 3.26 -4.19
CA ASN A 13 -5.66 3.25 -3.37
C ASN A 13 -6.62 2.11 -3.76
N LYS A 14 -6.71 1.75 -5.05
CA LYS A 14 -7.40 0.54 -5.51
C LYS A 14 -6.78 -0.72 -4.90
N LEU A 15 -5.45 -0.80 -4.89
CA LEU A 15 -4.75 -1.94 -4.30
C LEU A 15 -4.95 -2.06 -2.79
N ILE A 16 -4.89 -0.95 -2.05
CA ILE A 16 -5.18 -0.95 -0.61
C ILE A 16 -6.61 -1.44 -0.35
N THR A 17 -7.58 -0.94 -1.12
CA THR A 17 -8.97 -1.40 -1.05
C THR A 17 -9.09 -2.91 -1.33
N LYS A 18 -8.29 -3.44 -2.27
CA LYS A 18 -8.27 -4.87 -2.53
C LYS A 18 -7.72 -5.65 -1.33
N ILE A 19 -6.58 -5.24 -0.79
CA ILE A 19 -5.94 -5.87 0.39
C ILE A 19 -6.89 -5.84 1.61
N SER A 20 -7.64 -4.76 1.76
CA SER A 20 -8.60 -4.56 2.86
C SER A 20 -9.86 -5.42 2.73
N SER A 21 -10.09 -6.05 1.57
CA SER A 21 -11.25 -6.90 1.29
C SER A 21 -10.97 -8.40 1.40
N VAL A 22 -9.71 -8.82 1.60
CA VAL A 22 -9.29 -10.24 1.58
C VAL A 22 -8.47 -10.61 2.81
N GLY A 23 -8.43 -11.90 3.15
CA GLY A 23 -7.65 -12.42 4.27
C GLY A 23 -7.96 -11.73 5.59
N ARG A 24 -6.91 -11.23 6.27
CA ARG A 24 -7.03 -10.52 7.55
C ARG A 24 -7.53 -9.09 7.40
N ARG A 25 -7.86 -8.64 6.18
CA ARG A 25 -8.40 -7.30 5.89
C ARG A 25 -7.50 -6.18 6.41
N PHE A 26 -6.19 -6.28 6.17
CA PHE A 26 -5.27 -5.17 6.48
C PHE A 26 -5.77 -3.85 5.88
N PHE A 27 -5.53 -2.75 6.58
CA PHE A 27 -5.99 -1.41 6.21
C PHE A 27 -7.52 -1.20 6.31
N PHE A 28 -8.27 -2.12 6.90
CA PHE A 28 -9.70 -1.95 7.19
C PHE A 28 -9.96 -1.87 8.69
N ASN A 29 -10.69 -0.84 9.09
CA ASN A 29 -11.20 -0.71 10.46
C ASN A 29 -12.62 -1.26 10.55
N GLU A 30 -12.79 -2.38 11.24
CA GLU A 30 -14.10 -3.06 11.39
C GLU A 30 -15.12 -2.23 12.17
N LYS A 31 -14.68 -1.30 13.02
CA LYS A 31 -15.58 -0.54 13.89
C LYS A 31 -16.41 0.49 13.13
N ASP A 32 -15.82 1.12 12.12
CA ASP A 32 -16.43 2.24 11.39
C ASP A 32 -16.42 2.07 9.86
N GLY A 33 -15.86 0.96 9.37
CA GLY A 33 -15.82 0.63 7.95
C GLY A 33 -14.78 1.44 7.15
N PHE A 34 -13.91 2.18 7.82
CA PHE A 34 -12.94 3.03 7.14
C PHE A 34 -11.78 2.22 6.57
N ILE A 35 -11.31 2.63 5.39
CA ILE A 35 -10.18 2.02 4.69
C ILE A 35 -9.03 3.03 4.66
N ALA A 36 -7.84 2.59 5.07
CA ALA A 36 -6.63 3.39 4.98
C ALA A 36 -6.38 3.75 3.51
N HIS A 37 -5.83 4.92 3.23
CA HIS A 37 -5.59 5.34 1.86
C HIS A 37 -4.49 6.38 1.80
N PHE A 38 -3.99 6.63 0.60
CA PHE A 38 -3.09 7.74 0.35
C PHE A 38 -3.84 8.99 -0.12
N GLU A 39 -3.34 10.13 0.31
CA GLU A 39 -3.69 11.45 -0.20
C GLU A 39 -2.45 12.21 -0.68
N LEU A 40 -2.64 13.07 -1.69
CA LEU A 40 -1.64 14.05 -2.10
C LEU A 40 -1.99 15.42 -1.53
N LYS A 41 -1.09 16.00 -0.74
CA LYS A 41 -1.20 17.38 -0.22
C LYS A 41 0.06 18.14 -0.55
N ASN A 42 -0.04 19.25 -1.28
CA ASN A 42 1.12 20.08 -1.69
C ASN A 42 2.24 19.24 -2.34
N ASN A 43 1.87 18.35 -3.26
CA ASN A 43 2.78 17.41 -3.94
C ASN A 43 3.54 16.44 -2.98
N ARG A 44 3.09 16.28 -1.74
CA ARG A 44 3.59 15.30 -0.78
C ARG A 44 2.58 14.17 -0.62
N THR A 45 3.09 12.96 -0.43
CA THR A 45 2.29 11.74 -0.28
C THR A 45 2.10 11.45 1.20
N TYR A 46 0.85 11.43 1.65
CA TYR A 46 0.46 11.10 3.01
C TYR A 46 -0.34 9.81 3.03
N PHE A 47 -0.05 8.94 3.99
CA PHE A 47 -0.86 7.76 4.29
C PHE A 47 -1.82 8.13 5.44
N VAL A 48 -3.10 7.85 5.27
CA VAL A 48 -4.13 8.04 6.28
C VAL A 48 -4.41 6.68 6.91
N ASP A 49 -4.05 6.52 8.19
CA ASP A 49 -4.18 5.25 8.91
C ASP A 49 -5.65 4.88 9.17
N ASP A 50 -6.03 3.62 9.01
CA ASP A 50 -7.42 3.20 9.17
C ASP A 50 -7.91 3.23 10.61
N TYR A 51 -7.03 3.09 11.60
CA TYR A 51 -7.45 3.10 12.99
C TYR A 51 -7.41 4.51 13.58
N THR A 52 -6.27 5.20 13.47
CA THR A 52 -6.11 6.54 14.08
C THR A 52 -6.65 7.67 13.22
N LYS A 53 -6.83 7.46 11.90
CA LYS A 53 -7.15 8.49 10.90
C LYS A 53 -6.09 9.59 10.76
N GLU A 54 -4.91 9.38 11.33
CA GLU A 54 -3.83 10.35 11.30
C GLU A 54 -3.17 10.42 9.92
N TYR A 55 -2.71 11.62 9.55
CA TYR A 55 -1.98 11.87 8.33
C TYR A 55 -0.47 11.63 8.54
N ILE A 56 0.03 10.52 8.00
CA ILE A 56 1.42 10.12 8.13
C ILE A 56 2.18 10.51 6.86
N TYR A 57 3.23 11.32 6.99
CA TYR A 57 4.06 11.68 5.84
C TYR A 57 4.90 10.49 5.38
N ALA A 58 4.45 9.81 4.33
CA ALA A 58 4.98 8.52 3.90
C ALA A 58 6.29 8.62 3.09
N TYR A 59 7.24 9.48 3.50
CA TYR A 59 8.52 9.63 2.79
C TYR A 59 9.61 8.69 3.28
N GLY A 60 9.51 8.21 4.52
CA GLY A 60 10.50 7.34 5.13
C GLY A 60 10.02 6.78 6.47
N PRO A 61 10.72 5.76 7.01
CA PRO A 61 10.26 5.01 8.18
C PRO A 61 10.12 5.86 9.43
N ARG A 62 11.00 6.86 9.63
CA ARG A 62 11.00 7.77 10.79
C ARG A 62 9.70 8.56 11.02
N TYR A 63 8.82 8.63 10.03
CA TYR A 63 7.56 9.37 10.14
C TYR A 63 6.41 8.50 10.66
N PHE A 64 6.62 7.19 10.81
CA PHE A 64 5.61 6.23 11.26
C PHE A 64 5.65 5.97 12.77
N ASP A 65 6.56 6.64 13.50
CA ASP A 65 6.71 6.48 14.96
C ASP A 65 5.46 6.91 15.75
N ARG A 66 4.54 7.65 15.12
CA ARG A 66 3.26 8.06 15.71
C ARG A 66 2.13 7.91 14.70
N GLY A 67 0.98 7.43 15.16
CA GLY A 67 -0.25 7.34 14.37
C GLY A 67 -0.36 6.09 13.48
N PHE A 68 0.71 5.29 13.35
CA PHE A 68 0.66 4.05 12.57
C PHE A 68 0.20 2.87 13.41
N SER A 69 -0.80 2.14 12.93
CA SER A 69 -1.47 1.09 13.72
C SER A 69 -1.09 -0.34 13.32
N HIS A 70 -0.27 -0.51 12.28
CA HIS A 70 0.14 -1.83 11.78
C HIS A 70 1.60 -2.17 12.14
N GLY A 71 1.99 -3.42 11.89
CA GLY A 71 3.37 -3.89 12.08
C GLY A 71 4.33 -3.49 10.96
N GLY A 72 5.62 -3.76 11.18
CA GLY A 72 6.70 -3.36 10.27
C GLY A 72 6.58 -3.89 8.84
N THR A 73 5.97 -5.06 8.62
CA THR A 73 5.71 -5.59 7.27
C THR A 73 4.77 -4.67 6.47
N MET A 74 3.71 -4.16 7.09
CA MET A 74 2.79 -3.22 6.43
C MET A 74 3.42 -1.84 6.27
N GLN A 75 4.24 -1.42 7.24
CA GLN A 75 5.01 -0.18 7.13
C GLN A 75 5.92 -0.19 5.89
N SER A 76 6.69 -1.27 5.69
CA SER A 76 7.54 -1.44 4.51
C SER A 76 6.73 -1.39 3.22
N LEU A 77 5.57 -2.05 3.17
CA LEU A 77 4.69 -2.03 1.99
C LEU A 77 4.18 -0.62 1.67
N ILE A 78 3.76 0.16 2.68
CA ILE A 78 3.31 1.55 2.49
C ILE A 78 4.45 2.43 1.97
N LEU A 79 5.68 2.23 2.44
CA LEU A 79 6.83 2.95 1.91
C LEU A 79 7.11 2.61 0.44
N GLU A 80 6.91 1.36 0.03
CA GLU A 80 7.01 0.95 -1.38
C GLU A 80 5.91 1.60 -2.22
N PHE A 81 4.66 1.58 -1.74
CA PHE A 81 3.54 2.28 -2.38
C PHE A 81 3.81 3.77 -2.56
N SER A 82 4.32 4.44 -1.53
CA SER A 82 4.70 5.86 -1.61
C SER A 82 5.81 6.12 -2.62
N GLU A 83 6.83 5.26 -2.69
CA GLU A 83 7.90 5.40 -3.70
C GLU A 83 7.36 5.18 -5.12
N PHE A 84 6.48 4.20 -5.32
CA PHE A 84 5.77 4.01 -6.59
C PHE A 84 4.98 5.27 -6.97
N ILE A 85 4.17 5.83 -6.07
CA ILE A 85 3.42 7.07 -6.32
C ILE A 85 4.37 8.20 -6.76
N ARG A 86 5.47 8.41 -6.03
CA ARG A 86 6.41 9.51 -6.32
C ARG A 86 7.18 9.33 -7.63
N THR A 87 7.55 8.11 -7.99
CA THR A 87 8.57 7.87 -9.02
C THR A 87 8.09 7.07 -10.23
N GLY A 88 6.98 6.34 -10.12
CA GLY A 88 6.51 5.39 -11.12
C GLY A 88 7.41 4.17 -11.31
N ARG A 89 8.41 3.97 -10.45
CA ARG A 89 9.32 2.82 -10.54
C ARG A 89 8.68 1.61 -9.87
N CYS A 90 8.92 0.42 -10.43
CA CYS A 90 8.61 -0.83 -9.75
C CYS A 90 9.56 -0.99 -8.56
N VAL A 91 9.01 -0.99 -7.35
CA VAL A 91 9.75 -0.98 -6.08
C VAL A 91 9.30 -2.08 -5.12
N ASN A 92 8.54 -3.05 -5.61
CA ASN A 92 8.03 -4.15 -4.81
C ASN A 92 9.19 -4.95 -4.16
N GLY A 93 9.15 -5.09 -2.83
CA GLY A 93 10.14 -5.80 -2.02
C GLY A 93 11.41 -5.00 -1.73
N LYS A 94 11.53 -3.75 -2.18
CA LYS A 94 12.72 -2.91 -1.99
C LYS A 94 12.91 -2.44 -0.54
N ASN A 95 11.84 -2.29 0.23
CA ASN A 95 11.91 -1.84 1.63
C ASN A 95 11.92 -3.02 2.62
N GLY A 96 12.35 -4.20 2.16
CA GLY A 96 12.39 -5.43 2.95
C GLY A 96 11.06 -6.18 2.94
N TYR A 97 11.04 -7.33 3.61
CA TYR A 97 9.87 -8.24 3.75
C TYR A 97 9.25 -8.80 2.46
N GLY A 98 9.66 -8.38 1.26
CA GLY A 98 9.25 -8.97 -0.01
C GLY A 98 7.99 -8.37 -0.65
N GLY A 99 7.46 -7.26 -0.13
CA GLY A 99 6.30 -6.57 -0.71
C GLY A 99 5.08 -7.48 -0.84
N LEU A 100 4.41 -7.46 -1.99
CA LEU A 100 3.26 -8.33 -2.32
C LEU A 100 3.63 -9.82 -2.47
N TYR A 101 4.92 -10.17 -2.42
CA TYR A 101 5.40 -11.56 -2.43
C TYR A 101 5.82 -12.04 -1.03
N CYS A 102 5.62 -11.22 0.01
CA CYS A 102 5.89 -11.61 1.39
C CYS A 102 5.01 -12.81 1.81
N PRO A 103 5.59 -13.93 2.29
CA PRO A 103 4.82 -15.09 2.72
C PRO A 103 4.24 -14.95 4.15
N TYR A 104 4.63 -13.91 4.89
CA TYR A 104 4.37 -13.80 6.34
C TYR A 104 3.17 -12.92 6.70
N TRP A 105 2.28 -12.64 5.75
CA TRP A 105 1.06 -11.86 6.01
C TRP A 105 0.02 -12.66 6.82
N GLY A 106 0.16 -14.00 6.85
CA GLY A 106 -0.84 -14.90 7.40
C GLY A 106 -2.06 -15.06 6.50
N TYR A 107 -1.93 -14.72 5.22
CA TYR A 107 -2.95 -14.89 4.18
C TYR A 107 -2.76 -16.26 3.52
N LEU A 108 -3.85 -16.84 3.02
CA LEU A 108 -3.80 -18.03 2.20
C LEU A 108 -3.09 -17.74 0.88
N GLN A 109 -2.48 -18.76 0.28
CA GLN A 109 -1.80 -18.60 -1.01
C GLN A 109 -2.74 -18.10 -2.11
N SER A 110 -4.00 -18.55 -2.13
CA SER A 110 -5.03 -18.09 -3.06
C SER A 110 -5.32 -16.60 -2.91
N GLU A 111 -5.43 -16.10 -1.68
CA GLU A 111 -5.67 -14.68 -1.39
C GLU A 111 -4.48 -13.82 -1.84
N MET A 112 -3.27 -14.30 -1.61
CA MET A 112 -2.05 -13.62 -2.06
C MET A 112 -1.93 -13.62 -3.59
N VAL A 113 -2.31 -14.71 -4.26
CA VAL A 113 -2.38 -14.77 -5.73
C VAL A 113 -3.40 -13.75 -6.24
N GLU A 114 -4.58 -13.69 -5.64
CA GLU A 114 -5.63 -12.75 -6.02
C GLU A 114 -5.19 -11.29 -5.91
N ILE A 115 -4.51 -10.91 -4.82
CA ILE A 115 -3.94 -9.56 -4.66
C ILE A 115 -2.91 -9.28 -5.75
N ARG A 116 -2.00 -10.22 -6.04
CA ARG A 116 -0.95 -10.02 -7.04
C ARG A 116 -1.50 -9.93 -8.46
N SER A 117 -2.47 -10.77 -8.81
CA SER A 117 -3.16 -10.70 -10.10
C SER A 117 -3.83 -9.35 -10.27
N PHE A 118 -4.61 -8.91 -9.27
CA PHE A 118 -5.22 -7.59 -9.29
C PHE A 118 -4.19 -6.47 -9.40
N ALA A 119 -3.08 -6.55 -8.65
CA ALA A 119 -1.99 -5.58 -8.70
C ALA A 119 -1.31 -5.50 -10.08
N ALA A 120 -1.23 -6.62 -10.81
CA ALA A 120 -0.75 -6.64 -12.19
C ALA A 120 -1.75 -5.99 -13.15
N ASP A 121 -3.04 -6.30 -13.01
CA ASP A 121 -4.11 -5.78 -13.86
C ASP A 121 -4.24 -4.25 -13.80
N ILE A 122 -4.03 -3.68 -12.61
CA ILE A 122 -4.08 -2.22 -12.39
C ILE A 122 -2.73 -1.53 -12.62
N GLY A 123 -1.69 -2.26 -13.04
CA GLY A 123 -0.39 -1.70 -13.41
C GLY A 123 0.57 -1.39 -12.25
N TYR A 124 0.29 -1.85 -11.02
CA TYR A 124 1.24 -1.71 -9.90
C TYR A 124 2.42 -2.70 -10.03
N LEU A 125 2.11 -3.98 -10.25
CA LEU A 125 3.11 -4.97 -10.65
C LEU A 125 3.26 -4.92 -12.16
N LYS A 126 4.50 -4.97 -12.66
CA LYS A 126 4.70 -5.25 -14.07
C LYS A 126 4.29 -6.70 -14.33
N ALA A 127 3.46 -6.92 -15.35
CA ALA A 127 3.30 -8.25 -15.92
C ALA A 127 4.71 -8.80 -16.22
N GLY A 128 5.00 -9.99 -15.72
CA GLY A 128 6.32 -10.60 -15.85
C GLY A 128 6.79 -10.55 -17.30
N SER A 129 8.01 -10.03 -17.49
CA SER A 129 8.82 -10.27 -18.68
C SER A 129 9.13 -11.76 -18.83
#